data_AF-A0AAV3QKI7-F1
#
_entry.id   AF-A0AAV3QKI7-F1
#
_cell.length_a   1.000
_cell.length_b   1.000
_cell.length_c   1.000
_cell.angle_alpha   90.00
_cell.angle_beta   90.00
_cell.angle_gamma   90.00
#
_symmetry.space_group_name_H-M   'P 1'
#
loop_
_entity.id
_entity.type
_entity.pdbx_description
1 polymer ?
#
loop_
_entity_poly.entity_id
_entity_poly.type
_entity_poly.pdbx_seq_one_letter_code
_entity_poly.pdbx_strand_id
1 'polypeptide(L)'
;MNTSNEELRELADITKCTFSFVDSMVLKCAVELRIADIIHSHGKSITLSQVASSIHSNSVNFGNLKRVMRMLVRIYENFHHFKTRHRDSQVI
;
A
#
# COMPACT_ATOMS: atom_id res chain seq x y z
N MET A 1 17.78 -15.64 27.77
CA MET A 1 16.67 -14.69 27.60
C MET A 1 16.70 -14.06 26.19
N ASN A 2 16.91 -14.89 25.16
CA ASN A 2 17.24 -14.50 23.78
C ASN A 2 16.39 -15.29 22.75
N THR A 3 15.92 -16.48 23.14
CA THR A 3 15.04 -17.36 22.38
C THR A 3 13.71 -16.70 22.00
N SER A 4 13.10 -15.91 22.90
CA SER A 4 11.83 -15.24 22.60
C SER A 4 11.92 -14.19 21.49
N ASN A 5 13.07 -13.49 21.37
CA ASN A 5 13.26 -12.50 20.32
C ASN A 5 13.60 -13.15 18.97
N GLU A 6 14.22 -14.33 19.00
CA GLU A 6 14.51 -15.14 17.83
C GLU A 6 13.24 -15.73 17.23
N GLU A 7 12.39 -16.37 18.06
CA GLU A 7 11.07 -16.88 17.67
C GLU A 7 10.18 -15.78 17.06
N LEU A 8 10.19 -14.56 17.64
CA LEU A 8 9.45 -13.42 17.10
C LEU A 8 9.96 -12.99 15.71
N ARG A 9 11.28 -13.04 15.47
CA ARG A 9 11.87 -12.73 14.16
C ARG A 9 11.52 -13.80 13.13
N GLU A 10 11.61 -15.07 13.48
CA GLU A 10 11.21 -16.17 12.61
C GLU A 10 9.74 -16.07 12.22
N LEU A 11 8.86 -15.81 13.19
CA LEU A 11 7.44 -15.62 12.92
C LEU A 11 7.18 -14.40 12.03
N ALA A 12 7.91 -13.31 12.23
CA ALA A 12 7.82 -12.12 11.40
C ALA A 12 8.24 -12.40 9.95
N ASP A 13 9.31 -13.18 9.74
CA ASP A 13 9.80 -13.55 8.41
C ASP A 13 8.81 -14.47 7.67
N ILE A 14 8.27 -15.49 8.37
CA ILE A 14 7.24 -16.37 7.82
C ILE A 14 5.98 -15.56 7.46
N THR A 15 5.56 -14.66 8.35
CA THR A 15 4.40 -13.79 8.13
C THR A 15 4.61 -12.90 6.91
N LYS A 16 5.79 -12.27 6.79
CA LYS A 16 6.13 -11.42 5.64
C LYS A 16 6.12 -12.21 4.33
N CYS A 17 6.66 -13.43 4.32
CA CYS A 17 6.63 -14.31 3.16
C CYS A 17 5.18 -14.65 2.77
N THR A 18 4.38 -15.08 3.76
CA THR A 18 2.97 -15.47 3.57
C THR A 18 2.12 -14.33 3.01
N PHE A 19 2.36 -13.09 3.44
CA PHE A 19 1.60 -11.91 3.00
C PHE A 19 2.31 -11.08 1.92
N SER A 20 3.37 -11.60 1.30
CA SER A 20 4.13 -10.89 0.26
C SER A 20 3.28 -10.47 -0.96
N PHE A 21 2.18 -11.18 -1.22
CA PHE A 21 1.24 -10.87 -2.31
C PHE A 21 0.33 -9.66 -2.02
N VAL A 22 0.23 -9.20 -0.77
CA VAL A 22 -0.71 -8.15 -0.36
C VAL A 22 -0.46 -6.84 -1.10
N ASP A 23 0.81 -6.45 -1.29
CA ASP A 23 1.14 -5.21 -2.00
C ASP A 23 0.65 -5.25 -3.46
N SER A 24 0.77 -6.40 -4.12
CA SER A 24 0.26 -6.61 -5.48
C SER A 24 -1.26 -6.57 -5.53
N MET A 25 -1.95 -7.15 -4.54
CA MET A 25 -3.41 -7.08 -4.44
C MET A 25 -3.91 -5.65 -4.22
N VAL A 26 -3.24 -4.89 -3.35
CA VAL A 26 -3.56 -3.49 -3.10
C VAL A 26 -3.37 -2.65 -4.37
N LEU A 27 -2.27 -2.86 -5.09
CA LEU A 27 -2.02 -2.17 -6.35
C LEU A 27 -3.05 -2.53 -7.42
N LYS A 28 -3.41 -3.82 -7.54
CA LYS A 28 -4.48 -4.27 -8.43
C LYS A 28 -5.80 -3.59 -8.11
N CYS A 29 -6.21 -3.56 -6.84
CA CYS A 29 -7.41 -2.86 -6.41
C CYS A 29 -7.37 -1.37 -6.76
N ALA A 30 -6.22 -0.71 -6.61
CA ALA A 30 -6.09 0.72 -6.96
C ALA A 30 -6.29 0.98 -8.45
N VAL A 31 -5.84 0.05 -9.31
CA VAL A 31 -6.04 0.09 -10.77
C VAL A 31 -7.50 -0.19 -11.12
N GLU A 32 -8.08 -1.26 -10.58
CA GLU A 32 -9.47 -1.64 -10.85
C GLU A 32 -10.48 -0.56 -10.41
N LEU A 33 -10.20 0.10 -9.28
CA LEU A 33 -11.01 1.20 -8.77
C LEU A 33 -10.66 2.56 -9.41
N ARG A 34 -9.68 2.60 -10.32
CA ARG A 34 -9.22 3.82 -11.00
C ARG A 34 -8.89 4.97 -10.04
N ILE A 35 -8.29 4.64 -8.90
CA ILE A 35 -8.00 5.62 -7.83
C ILE A 35 -7.14 6.77 -8.34
N ALA A 36 -6.13 6.47 -9.18
CA ALA A 36 -5.27 7.49 -9.77
C ALA A 36 -6.05 8.47 -10.65
N ASP A 37 -6.95 7.97 -11.50
CA ASP A 37 -7.78 8.79 -12.37
C ASP A 37 -8.76 9.67 -11.57
N ILE A 38 -9.35 9.12 -10.50
CA ILE A 38 -10.23 9.86 -9.60
C ILE A 38 -9.48 11.03 -8.94
N ILE A 39 -8.27 10.79 -8.44
CA ILE A 39 -7.44 11.85 -7.84
C ILE A 39 -7.05 12.88 -8.91
N HIS A 40 -6.62 12.42 -10.09
CA HIS A 40 -6.18 13.29 -11.18
C HIS A 40 -7.31 14.20 -11.69
N SER A 41 -8.52 13.67 -11.85
CA SER A 41 -9.68 14.43 -12.35
C SER A 41 -10.13 15.55 -11.42
N HIS A 42 -9.85 15.44 -10.12
CA HIS A 42 -10.14 16.50 -9.16
C HIS A 42 -9.10 17.63 -9.17
N GLY A 43 -7.90 17.41 -9.71
CA GLY A 43 -6.84 18.42 -9.85
C GLY A 43 -6.22 18.92 -8.53
N LYS A 44 -6.58 18.31 -7.39
CA LYS A 44 -6.09 18.67 -6.05
C LYS A 44 -6.16 17.48 -5.09
N SER A 45 -5.64 17.66 -3.88
CA SER A 45 -5.85 16.69 -2.80
C SER A 45 -7.34 16.52 -2.51
N ILE A 46 -7.77 15.27 -2.34
CA ILE A 46 -9.16 14.90 -2.10
C ILE A 46 -9.31 14.06 -0.84
N THR A 47 -10.49 14.15 -0.23
CA THR A 47 -10.82 13.37 0.96
C THR A 47 -11.16 11.93 0.58
N LEU A 48 -11.05 11.03 1.56
CA LEU A 48 -11.48 9.64 1.40
C LEU A 48 -12.98 9.52 1.04
N SER A 49 -13.82 10.43 1.53
CA SER A 49 -15.24 10.47 1.18
C SER A 49 -15.47 10.86 -0.27
N GLN A 50 -14.71 11.82 -0.81
CA GLN A 50 -14.76 12.21 -2.22
C GLN A 50 -14.28 11.06 -3.14
N VAL A 51 -13.26 10.32 -2.71
CA VAL A 51 -12.85 9.09 -3.41
C VAL A 51 -13.98 8.07 -3.41
N ALA A 52 -14.59 7.80 -2.25
CA ALA A 52 -15.69 6.85 -2.12
C ALA A 52 -16.90 7.23 -2.99
N SER A 53 -17.27 8.52 -3.04
CA SER A 53 -18.40 8.99 -3.86
C SER A 53 -18.11 8.95 -5.37
N SER A 54 -16.85 8.95 -5.76
CA SER A 54 -16.43 8.90 -7.18
C SER A 54 -16.34 7.47 -7.71
N ILE A 55 -16.33 6.46 -6.83
CA ILE A 55 -16.37 5.06 -7.24
C ILE A 55 -17.82 4.70 -7.58
N HIS A 56 -18.08 4.31 -8.83
CA HIS A 56 -19.40 3.90 -9.30
C HIS A 56 -19.79 2.49 -8.78
N SER A 57 -19.94 2.35 -7.46
CA SER A 57 -20.42 1.14 -6.83
C SER A 57 -21.24 1.46 -5.58
N ASN A 58 -22.42 0.87 -5.49
CA ASN A 58 -23.33 1.05 -4.35
C ASN A 58 -22.86 0.31 -3.08
N SER A 59 -21.77 -0.47 -3.15
CA SER A 59 -21.30 -1.35 -2.08
C SER A 59 -19.87 -1.05 -1.60
N VAL A 60 -19.32 0.13 -1.90
CA VAL A 60 -17.98 0.49 -1.44
C VAL A 60 -17.92 0.52 0.09
N ASN A 61 -17.22 -0.45 0.68
CA ASN A 61 -16.97 -0.45 2.11
C ASN A 61 -15.90 0.61 2.45
N PHE A 62 -16.32 1.66 3.15
CA PHE A 62 -15.45 2.78 3.52
C PHE A 62 -14.23 2.36 4.36
N GLY A 63 -14.38 1.34 5.23
CA GLY A 63 -13.29 0.81 6.04
C GLY A 63 -12.22 0.12 5.19
N ASN A 64 -12.64 -0.67 4.20
CA ASN A 64 -11.73 -1.32 3.26
C ASN A 64 -11.04 -0.31 2.36
N LEU A 65 -11.77 0.69 1.84
CA LEU A 65 -11.17 1.78 1.07
C LEU A 65 -10.11 2.54 1.89
N LYS A 66 -10.40 2.84 3.17
CA LYS A 66 -9.42 3.47 4.09
C LYS A 66 -8.17 2.62 4.27
N ARG A 67 -8.30 1.28 4.28
CA ARG A 67 -7.17 0.36 4.41
C ARG A 67 -6.34 0.34 3.11
N VAL A 68 -6.99 0.24 1.96
CA VAL A 68 -6.33 0.29 0.64
C VAL A 68 -5.55 1.58 0.48
N MET A 69 -6.16 2.75 0.74
CA MET A 69 -5.48 4.05 0.63
C MET A 69 -4.26 4.16 1.56
N ARG A 70 -4.33 3.65 2.79
CA ARG A 70 -3.17 3.60 3.70
C ARG A 70 -2.07 2.67 3.22
N MET A 71 -2.43 1.52 2.69
CA MET A 71 -1.46 0.56 2.15
C MET A 71 -0.76 1.14 0.93
N LEU A 72 -1.46 1.84 0.04
CA LEU A 72 -0.86 2.52 -1.12
C LEU A 72 0.22 3.53 -0.71
N VAL A 73 -0.01 4.31 0.36
CA VAL A 73 1.01 5.22 0.91
C VAL A 73 2.24 4.46 1.37
N ARG A 74 2.06 3.36 2.13
CA ARG A 74 3.18 2.53 2.60
C ARG A 74 3.96 1.89 1.45
N ILE A 75 3.26 1.42 0.43
CA ILE A 75 3.85 0.85 -0.78
C ILE A 75 4.71 1.91 -1.48
N TYR A 76 4.20 3.14 -1.64
CA TYR A 76 4.97 4.25 -2.22
C TYR A 76 6.24 4.56 -1.43
N GLU A 77 6.16 4.63 -0.09
CA GLU A 77 7.32 4.85 0.77
C GLU A 77 8.36 3.72 0.65
N ASN A 78 7.91 2.46 0.63
CA ASN A 78 8.79 1.31 0.43
C ASN A 78 9.50 1.36 -0.93
N PHE A 79 8.78 1.71 -2.00
CA PHE A 79 9.36 1.89 -3.33
C PHE A 79 10.33 3.07 -3.39
N HIS A 80 10.01 4.18 -2.72
CA HIS A 80 10.89 5.34 -2.65
C HIS A 80 12.18 4.98 -1.92
N HIS A 81 12.09 4.34 -0.74
CA HIS A 81 13.24 3.87 0.02
C HIS A 81 14.08 2.82 -0.74
N PHE A 82 13.44 1.91 -1.48
CA PHE A 82 14.16 0.98 -2.36
C PHE A 82 14.92 1.72 -3.47
N LYS A 83 14.27 2.72 -4.09
CA LYS A 83 14.86 3.53 -5.16
C LYS A 83 16.00 4.43 -4.66
N THR A 84 15.96 4.93 -3.43
CA THR A 84 17.08 5.70 -2.85
C THR A 84 18.27 4.77 -2.54
N ARG A 85 18.03 3.63 -1.87
CA ARG A 85 19.08 2.66 -1.51
C ARG A 85 19.79 2.05 -2.72
N HIS A 86 19.05 1.78 -3.80
CA HIS A 86 19.64 1.27 -5.04
C HIS A 86 20.45 2.34 -5.79
N ARG A 87 20.10 3.63 -5.66
CA ARG A 87 20.87 4.73 -6.27
C ARG A 87 22.22 4.90 -5.59
N ASP A 88 22.27 4.82 -4.26
CA ASP A 88 23.52 4.91 -3.50
C ASP A 88 24.43 3.69 -3.69
N SER A 89 23.86 2.54 -4.07
CA SER A 89 24.63 1.30 -4.34
C SER A 89 25.24 1.23 -5.75
N GLN A 90 24.87 2.13 -6.66
CA GLN A 90 25.43 2.20 -8.03
C GLN A 90 26.40 3.39 -8.22
N VAL A 91 26.71 4.12 -7.14
CA VAL A 91 27.62 5.28 -7.15
C VAL A 91 28.96 4.96 -6.47
N ILE A 92 29.29 3.66 -6.31
CA ILE A 92 30.60 3.19 -5.79
C ILE A 92 31.28 2.34 -6.85
#